data_AF-A0A9P6JU50-F1
#
_entry.id   AF-A0A9P6JU50-F1
#
_cell.length_a   1.000
_cell.length_b   1.000
_cell.length_c   1.000
_cell.angle_alpha   90.00
_cell.angle_beta   90.00
_cell.angle_gamma   90.00
#
_symmetry.space_group_name_H-M   'P 1'
#
loop_
_entity.id
_entity.type
_entity.pdbx_description
1 polymer ?
#
loop_
_entity_poly.entity_id
_entity_poly.type
_entity_poly.pdbx_seq_one_letter_code
_entity_poly.pdbx_strand_id
1 'polypeptide(L)'
;MFTALLMTIGNIAGGYFTIAIAVHTFGSLVLQKRQSAIICRSTIAFGWILSLVMATGPLAIRKPQGSIYGPDGLICDIMTIFPKEQFFFHLLPILLFSILAAILYSLIFLVLRGTLMIRGGVKLMLNPDERWKNNQGVGENYHRFIARVARSMLWYPVAYIALLVPYSLLRLFAISGFKVPFGAMIFAFVCWYLLPIVDVLLLYNTFRVLAPAFDGVS
;
A
#
# COMPACT_ATOMS: atom_id res chain seq x y z
N MET A 1 8.86 -12.34 21.92
CA MET A 1 9.90 -12.28 20.87
C MET A 1 9.42 -12.90 19.56
N PHE A 2 9.06 -14.18 19.52
CA PHE A 2 8.58 -14.83 18.27
C PHE A 2 7.36 -14.13 17.64
N THR A 3 6.38 -13.74 18.45
CA THR A 3 5.19 -12.99 18.02
C THR A 3 5.52 -11.64 17.37
N ALA A 4 6.49 -10.91 17.93
CA ALA A 4 6.95 -9.64 17.38
C ALA A 4 7.61 -9.81 16.01
N LEU A 5 8.46 -10.85 15.86
CA LEU A 5 9.07 -11.16 14.57
C LEU A 5 8.03 -11.45 13.50
N LEU A 6 7.02 -12.27 13.81
CA LEU A 6 5.95 -12.58 12.86
C LEU A 6 5.15 -11.33 12.46
N MET A 7 4.85 -10.44 13.41
CA MET A 7 4.18 -9.17 13.12
C MET A 7 5.02 -8.27 12.21
N THR A 8 6.32 -8.11 12.50
CA THR A 8 7.21 -7.30 11.66
C THR A 8 7.34 -7.89 10.26
N ILE A 9 7.53 -9.21 10.12
CA ILE A 9 7.58 -9.89 8.82
C ILE A 9 6.29 -9.63 8.05
N GLY A 10 5.12 -9.80 8.69
CA GLY A 10 3.81 -9.59 8.07
C GLY A 10 3.63 -8.16 7.58
N ASN A 11 4.02 -7.16 8.38
CA ASN A 11 3.90 -5.75 8.01
C ASN A 11 4.81 -5.38 6.82
N ILE A 12 6.08 -5.80 6.85
CA ILE A 12 7.05 -5.50 5.80
C ILE A 12 6.67 -6.23 4.50
N ALA A 13 6.30 -7.51 4.59
CA ALA A 13 5.87 -8.29 3.44
C ALA A 13 4.60 -7.70 2.83
N GLY A 14 3.59 -7.40 3.65
CA GLY A 14 2.34 -6.80 3.21
C GLY A 14 2.56 -5.49 2.45
N GLY A 15 3.29 -4.54 3.04
CA GLY A 15 3.58 -3.26 2.39
C GLY A 15 4.36 -3.42 1.07
N TYR A 16 5.37 -4.29 1.04
CA TYR A 16 6.14 -4.57 -0.16
C TYR A 16 5.28 -5.18 -1.28
N PHE A 17 4.48 -6.20 -0.97
CA PHE A 17 3.66 -6.88 -1.97
C PHE A 17 2.54 -5.98 -2.51
N THR A 18 1.97 -5.10 -1.68
CA THR A 18 1.02 -4.08 -2.16
C THR A 18 1.65 -3.18 -3.22
N ILE A 19 2.87 -2.69 -3.00
CA ILE A 19 3.59 -1.88 -4.01
C ILE A 19 3.92 -2.71 -5.24
N ALA A 20 4.39 -3.94 -5.07
CA ALA A 20 4.72 -4.82 -6.19
C ALA A 20 3.51 -5.05 -7.10
N ILE A 21 2.33 -5.29 -6.51
CA ILE A 21 1.06 -5.41 -7.23
C ILE A 21 0.71 -4.10 -7.92
N ALA A 22 0.87 -2.94 -7.26
CA ALA A 22 0.60 -1.64 -7.86
C ALA A 22 1.53 -1.35 -9.05
N VAL A 23 2.84 -1.63 -8.94
CA VAL A 23 3.81 -1.48 -10.04
C VAL A 23 3.47 -2.40 -11.20
N HIS A 24 3.17 -3.66 -10.92
CA HIS A 24 2.77 -4.64 -11.94
C HIS A 24 1.50 -4.16 -12.67
N THR A 25 0.49 -3.74 -11.91
CA THR A 25 -0.77 -3.21 -12.43
C THR A 25 -0.53 -1.95 -13.27
N PHE A 26 0.32 -1.03 -12.81
CA PHE A 26 0.69 0.16 -13.57
C PHE A 26 1.40 -0.20 -14.89
N GLY A 27 2.39 -1.09 -14.86
CA GLY A 27 3.09 -1.52 -16.07
C GLY A 27 2.18 -2.24 -17.07
N SER A 28 1.22 -3.03 -16.56
CA SER A 28 0.28 -3.77 -17.40
C SER A 28 -0.84 -2.88 -17.96
N LEU A 29 -1.43 -1.99 -17.16
CA LEU A 29 -2.56 -1.15 -17.59
C LEU A 29 -2.10 0.13 -18.31
N VAL A 30 -1.06 0.79 -17.82
CA VAL A 30 -0.62 2.10 -18.33
C VAL A 30 0.39 1.95 -19.46
N LEU A 31 1.41 1.13 -19.25
CA LEU A 31 2.47 0.92 -20.26
C LEU A 31 2.12 -0.20 -21.25
N GLN A 32 1.06 -0.99 -20.98
CA GLN A 32 0.65 -2.14 -21.79
C GLN A 32 1.80 -3.12 -22.05
N LYS A 33 2.74 -3.21 -21.10
CA LYS A 33 3.90 -4.11 -21.20
C LYS A 33 3.54 -5.45 -20.59
N ARG A 34 3.78 -6.52 -21.36
CA ARG A 34 3.63 -7.90 -20.87
C ARG A 34 4.74 -8.18 -19.85
N GLN A 35 4.34 -8.51 -18.64
CA GLN A 35 5.27 -8.84 -17.57
C GLN A 35 5.78 -10.27 -17.72
N SER A 36 7.08 -10.46 -17.59
CA SER A 36 7.70 -11.79 -17.66
C SER A 36 7.54 -12.52 -16.32
N ALA A 37 7.23 -13.82 -16.38
CA ALA A 37 7.11 -14.67 -15.19
C ALA A 37 8.42 -14.73 -14.37
N ILE A 38 9.57 -14.48 -14.99
CA ILE A 38 10.87 -14.40 -14.31
C ILE A 38 10.91 -13.19 -13.37
N ILE A 39 10.41 -12.04 -13.81
CA ILE A 39 10.35 -10.81 -13.00
C ILE A 39 9.40 -11.02 -11.82
N CYS A 40 8.25 -11.65 -12.04
CA CYS A 40 7.31 -11.95 -10.96
C CYS A 40 7.96 -12.86 -9.89
N ARG A 41 8.64 -13.95 -10.31
CA ARG A 41 9.35 -14.84 -9.38
C ARG A 41 10.47 -14.14 -8.61
N SER A 42 11.26 -13.29 -9.27
CA SER A 42 12.34 -12.56 -8.60
C SER A 42 11.81 -11.54 -7.59
N THR A 43 10.73 -10.82 -7.92
CA THR A 43 10.05 -9.91 -7.00
C THR A 43 9.52 -10.64 -5.76
N ILE A 44 8.94 -11.83 -5.93
CA ILE A 44 8.46 -12.64 -4.80
C ILE A 44 9.62 -13.04 -3.87
N ALA A 45 10.71 -13.58 -4.44
CA ALA A 45 11.87 -13.98 -3.66
C ALA A 45 12.47 -12.79 -2.90
N PHE A 46 12.59 -11.63 -3.57
CA PHE A 46 13.11 -10.41 -2.95
C PHE A 46 12.24 -9.91 -1.79
N GLY A 47 10.92 -9.92 -1.95
CA GLY A 47 10.00 -9.49 -0.89
C GLY A 47 10.14 -10.28 0.40
N TRP A 48 10.27 -11.61 0.30
CA TRP A 48 10.49 -12.47 1.46
C TRP A 48 11.86 -12.25 2.11
N ILE A 49 12.92 -12.15 1.31
CA ILE A 49 14.27 -11.87 1.81
C ILE A 49 14.30 -10.53 2.56
N LEU A 50 13.74 -9.47 1.96
CA LEU A 50 13.64 -8.15 2.58
C LEU A 50 12.90 -8.21 3.92
N SER A 51 11.79 -8.93 3.97
CA SER A 51 10.97 -9.07 5.19
C SER A 51 11.72 -9.79 6.31
N LEU A 52 12.44 -10.87 5.97
CA LEU A 52 13.27 -11.61 6.92
C LEU A 52 14.44 -10.77 7.44
N VAL A 53 15.12 -10.04 6.56
CA VAL A 53 16.25 -9.17 6.93
C VAL A 53 15.78 -8.05 7.85
N MET A 54 14.67 -7.38 7.53
CA MET A 54 14.12 -6.29 8.35
C MET A 54 13.65 -6.77 9.72
N ALA A 55 13.06 -7.97 9.81
CA ALA A 55 12.60 -8.52 11.08
C ALA A 55 13.75 -9.06 11.95
N THR A 56 14.79 -9.63 11.35
CA THR A 56 15.95 -10.16 12.10
C THR A 56 17.00 -9.09 12.40
N GLY A 57 17.03 -7.99 11.65
CA GLY A 57 17.97 -6.88 11.80
C GLY A 57 18.09 -6.36 13.23
N PRO A 58 16.97 -6.06 13.93
CA PRO A 58 17.00 -5.63 15.33
C PRO A 58 17.60 -6.66 16.30
N LEU A 59 17.60 -7.95 15.98
CA LEU A 59 18.23 -8.99 16.82
C LEU A 59 19.76 -9.00 16.71
N ALA A 60 20.30 -8.58 15.57
CA ALA A 60 21.74 -8.53 15.35
C ALA A 60 22.40 -7.37 16.12
N ILE A 61 21.64 -6.34 16.50
CA ILE A 61 22.13 -5.17 17.22
C ILE A 61 22.11 -5.47 18.73
N ARG A 62 23.25 -5.90 19.29
CA ARG A 62 23.37 -6.08 20.75
C ARG A 62 23.42 -4.71 21.44
N LYS A 63 22.42 -4.42 22.28
CA LYS A 63 22.40 -3.25 23.17
C LYS A 63 22.54 -3.67 24.63
N PRO A 64 23.24 -2.88 25.47
CA PRO A 64 23.40 -3.19 26.88
C PRO A 64 22.09 -3.07 27.69
N GLN A 65 21.06 -2.40 27.15
CA GLN A 65 19.78 -2.20 27.83
C GLN A 65 18.77 -3.37 27.70
N GLY A 66 19.14 -4.50 27.07
CA GLY A 66 18.30 -5.69 26.96
C GLY A 66 17.79 -6.01 25.54
N SER A 67 16.81 -6.91 25.44
CA SER A 67 16.17 -7.30 24.16
C SER A 67 15.49 -6.10 23.51
N ILE A 68 15.69 -5.88 22.20
CA ILE A 68 15.04 -4.78 21.46
C ILE A 68 13.54 -5.04 21.24
N TYR A 69 13.15 -6.31 21.11
CA TYR A 69 11.75 -6.71 21.04
C TYR A 69 11.16 -6.87 22.44
N GLY A 70 10.00 -6.27 22.65
CA GLY A 70 9.28 -6.34 23.92
C GLY A 70 7.81 -5.93 23.79
N PRO A 71 7.08 -5.91 24.90
CA PRO A 71 5.74 -5.37 24.94
C PRO A 71 5.79 -3.85 24.75
N ASP A 72 5.12 -3.35 23.72
CA ASP A 72 5.01 -1.92 23.42
C ASP A 72 3.53 -1.52 23.36
N GLY A 73 2.98 -1.17 24.51
CA GLY A 73 1.55 -0.92 24.68
C GLY A 73 0.72 -2.19 24.53
N LEU A 74 -0.07 -2.26 23.45
CA LEU A 74 -1.04 -3.35 23.20
C LEU A 74 -0.47 -4.49 22.35
N ILE A 75 0.76 -4.32 21.84
CA ILE A 75 1.36 -5.21 20.86
C ILE A 75 2.77 -5.63 21.28
N CYS A 76 3.25 -6.73 20.72
CA CYS A 76 4.65 -7.12 20.84
C CYS A 76 5.41 -6.57 19.65
N ASP A 77 6.26 -5.57 19.86
CA ASP A 77 6.99 -4.87 18.80
C ASP A 77 8.33 -4.34 19.32
N ILE A 78 9.04 -3.57 18.51
CA ILE A 78 10.23 -2.82 18.92
C ILE A 78 9.81 -1.79 19.96
N MET A 79 10.44 -1.84 21.14
CA MET A 79 10.06 -1.00 22.28
C MET A 79 10.34 0.49 22.02
N THR A 80 9.43 1.35 22.50
CA THR A 80 9.58 2.83 22.53
C THR A 80 10.80 3.33 23.30
N ILE A 81 11.42 2.49 24.13
CA ILE A 81 12.70 2.77 24.81
C ILE A 81 13.85 2.98 23.78
N PHE A 82 13.71 2.41 22.58
CA PHE A 82 14.67 2.51 21.49
C PHE A 82 14.06 3.29 20.30
N PRO A 83 13.85 4.62 20.43
CA PRO A 83 13.07 5.42 19.47
C PRO A 83 13.70 5.44 18.08
N LYS A 84 15.04 5.44 17.99
CA LYS A 84 15.75 5.46 16.70
C LYS A 84 15.60 4.12 15.97
N GLU A 85 15.76 2.99 16.66
CA GLU A 85 15.58 1.67 16.06
C GLU A 85 14.12 1.46 15.64
N GLN A 86 13.17 1.87 16.48
CA GLN A 86 11.75 1.80 16.18
C GLN A 86 11.37 2.65 14.96
N PHE A 87 11.95 3.85 14.80
CA PHE A 87 11.72 4.67 13.62
C PHE A 87 12.21 3.98 12.34
N PHE A 88 13.46 3.47 12.33
CA PHE A 88 14.05 2.90 11.11
C PHE A 88 13.48 1.53 10.71
N PHE A 89 13.20 0.65 11.66
CA PHE A 89 12.78 -0.71 11.36
C PHE A 89 11.25 -0.89 11.30
N HIS A 90 10.49 0.03 11.89
CA HIS A 90 9.03 -0.08 11.93
C HIS A 90 8.33 1.08 11.24
N LEU A 91 8.54 2.32 11.70
CA LEU A 91 7.76 3.49 11.23
C LEU A 91 8.14 3.97 9.81
N LEU A 92 9.43 3.96 9.47
CA LEU A 92 9.91 4.40 8.16
C LEU A 92 9.47 3.45 7.03
N PRO A 93 9.63 2.11 7.14
CA PRO A 93 9.17 1.18 6.12
C PRO A 93 7.67 1.28 5.87
N ILE A 94 6.85 1.36 6.93
CA ILE A 94 5.39 1.44 6.77
C ILE A 94 4.96 2.73 6.07
N LEU A 95 5.60 3.87 6.41
CA LEU A 95 5.35 5.14 5.75
C LEU A 95 5.79 5.12 4.28
N LEU A 96 7.00 4.63 3.99
CA LEU A 96 7.50 4.54 2.62
C LEU A 96 6.60 3.65 1.77
N PHE A 97 6.26 2.47 2.27
CA PHE A 97 5.44 1.54 1.51
C PHE A 97 4.05 2.09 1.24
N SER A 98 3.43 2.71 2.24
CA SER A 98 2.11 3.31 2.07
C SER A 98 2.11 4.53 1.15
N ILE A 99 3.09 5.43 1.26
CA ILE A 99 3.17 6.63 0.40
C ILE A 99 3.38 6.20 -1.05
N LEU A 100 4.30 5.27 -1.30
CA LEU A 100 4.54 4.74 -2.65
C LEU A 100 3.30 4.03 -3.21
N ALA A 101 2.62 3.21 -2.41
CA ALA A 101 1.37 2.56 -2.81
C ALA A 101 0.29 3.60 -3.14
N ALA A 102 0.08 4.60 -2.28
CA ALA A 102 -0.90 5.66 -2.50
C ALA A 102 -0.62 6.47 -3.77
N ILE A 103 0.65 6.81 -4.03
CA ILE A 103 1.07 7.49 -5.27
C ILE A 103 0.77 6.61 -6.49
N LEU A 104 1.19 5.34 -6.48
CA LEU A 104 0.97 4.43 -7.61
C LEU A 104 -0.51 4.19 -7.89
N TYR A 105 -1.32 3.91 -6.86
CA TYR A 105 -2.76 3.75 -7.03
C TYR A 105 -3.45 5.04 -7.51
N SER A 106 -2.99 6.20 -7.04
CA SER A 106 -3.48 7.50 -7.55
C SER A 106 -3.14 7.72 -9.02
N LEU A 107 -1.93 7.36 -9.45
CA LEU A 107 -1.53 7.42 -10.85
C LEU A 107 -2.32 6.45 -11.73
N ILE A 108 -2.49 5.21 -11.30
CA ILE A 108 -3.34 4.21 -11.97
C ILE A 108 -4.75 4.76 -12.14
N PHE A 109 -5.32 5.35 -11.09
CA PHE A 109 -6.63 5.97 -11.15
C PHE A 109 -6.69 7.12 -12.18
N LEU A 110 -5.73 8.04 -12.18
CA LEU A 110 -5.70 9.17 -13.12
C LEU A 110 -5.59 8.70 -14.58
N VAL A 111 -4.84 7.62 -14.83
CA VAL A 111 -4.73 7.01 -16.16
C VAL A 111 -6.01 6.29 -16.55
N LEU A 112 -6.62 5.50 -15.67
CA LEU A 112 -7.88 4.82 -15.98
C LEU A 112 -9.04 5.81 -16.16
N ARG A 113 -9.01 6.94 -15.45
CA ARG A 113 -9.91 8.05 -15.72
C ARG A 113 -9.60 8.65 -17.09
N GLY A 114 -8.41 8.53 -17.66
CA GLY A 114 -8.04 9.20 -18.90
C GLY A 114 -7.77 10.69 -18.70
N THR A 115 -7.50 11.11 -17.46
CA THR A 115 -7.02 12.47 -17.14
C THR A 115 -5.51 12.58 -17.37
N LEU A 116 -4.78 11.46 -17.29
CA LEU A 116 -3.34 11.39 -17.52
C LEU A 116 -3.05 10.39 -18.64
N MET A 117 -2.40 10.84 -19.72
CA MET A 117 -1.91 9.98 -20.80
C MET A 117 -0.38 10.00 -20.81
N ILE A 118 0.25 8.82 -20.80
CA ILE A 118 1.72 8.65 -20.74
C ILE A 118 2.31 8.17 -22.09
N ARG A 119 1.48 7.89 -23.10
CA ARG A 119 1.95 7.47 -24.43
C ARG A 119 2.62 8.65 -25.15
N GLY A 120 3.96 8.65 -25.20
CA GLY A 120 4.78 9.64 -25.92
C GLY A 120 5.07 10.94 -25.16
N GLY A 121 4.76 11.00 -23.86
CA GLY A 121 4.93 12.17 -22.99
C GLY A 121 3.85 12.23 -21.91
N VAL A 122 4.07 13.02 -20.85
CA VAL A 122 3.06 13.23 -19.80
C VAL A 122 2.10 14.34 -20.24
N LYS A 123 0.89 13.97 -20.65
CA LYS A 123 -0.18 14.92 -21.01
C LYS A 123 -1.33 14.83 -20.01
N LEU A 124 -1.62 15.94 -19.34
CA LEU A 124 -2.78 16.08 -18.45
C LEU A 124 -3.96 16.64 -19.25
N MET A 125 -4.95 15.79 -19.53
CA MET A 125 -6.18 16.16 -20.21
C MET A 125 -7.26 16.48 -19.18
N LEU A 126 -7.29 17.74 -18.73
CA LEU A 126 -8.30 18.24 -17.79
C LEU A 126 -9.62 18.62 -18.47
N ASN A 127 -9.61 18.84 -19.79
CA ASN A 127 -10.77 19.28 -20.55
C ASN A 127 -11.67 18.07 -20.93
N PRO A 128 -12.96 18.03 -20.50
CA PRO A 128 -13.85 16.91 -20.78
C PRO A 128 -14.08 16.65 -22.28
N ASP A 129 -14.04 17.68 -23.13
CA ASP A 129 -14.32 17.55 -24.56
C ASP A 129 -13.18 16.86 -25.35
N GLU A 130 -11.92 17.11 -24.97
CA GLU A 130 -10.77 16.42 -25.56
C GLU A 130 -10.67 14.96 -25.11
N ARG A 131 -11.11 14.69 -23.87
CA ARG A 131 -11.17 13.35 -23.28
C ARG A 131 -12.16 12.44 -24.00
N TRP A 132 -13.23 12.98 -24.57
CA TRP A 132 -14.21 12.22 -25.36
C TRP A 132 -13.71 11.95 -26.78
N LYS A 133 -13.08 12.94 -27.44
CA LYS A 133 -12.55 12.81 -28.82
C LYS A 133 -11.44 11.77 -28.96
N ASN A 134 -10.49 11.71 -28.03
CA ASN A 134 -9.37 10.75 -28.11
C ASN A 134 -9.80 9.28 -27.87
N ASN A 135 -10.98 9.13 -27.28
CA ASN A 135 -11.55 7.88 -26.80
C ASN A 135 -12.61 7.32 -27.76
N GLN A 136 -12.94 8.06 -28.82
CA GLN A 136 -13.98 7.79 -29.80
C GLN A 136 -13.74 6.51 -30.65
N GLY A 137 -12.54 5.91 -30.57
CA GLY A 137 -12.18 4.65 -31.23
C GLY A 137 -12.30 3.39 -30.35
N VAL A 138 -12.64 3.54 -29.07
CA VAL A 138 -12.75 2.42 -28.12
C VAL A 138 -14.21 2.28 -27.71
N GLY A 139 -14.79 1.08 -27.87
CA GLY A 139 -16.24 0.87 -27.72
C GLY A 139 -16.82 1.44 -26.42
N GLU A 140 -17.98 2.08 -26.50
CA GLU A 140 -18.64 2.81 -25.40
C GLU A 140 -18.80 1.96 -24.11
N ASN A 141 -19.02 0.65 -24.29
CA ASN A 141 -19.14 -0.33 -23.20
C ASN A 141 -17.83 -0.53 -22.43
N TYR A 142 -16.68 -0.54 -23.13
CA TYR A 142 -15.36 -0.69 -22.51
C TYR A 142 -14.99 0.55 -21.70
N HIS A 143 -15.34 1.75 -22.17
CA HIS A 143 -15.13 2.99 -21.42
C HIS A 143 -15.96 3.07 -20.15
N ARG A 144 -17.24 2.69 -20.22
CA ARG A 144 -18.11 2.66 -19.04
C ARG A 144 -17.62 1.63 -18.02
N PHE A 145 -17.08 0.51 -18.49
CA PHE A 145 -16.46 -0.52 -17.66
C PHE A 145 -15.20 -0.01 -16.95
N ILE A 146 -14.23 0.53 -17.71
CA ILE A 146 -13.00 1.09 -17.13
C ILE A 146 -13.30 2.21 -16.15
N ALA A 147 -14.23 3.11 -16.46
CA ALA A 147 -14.59 4.21 -15.58
C ALA A 147 -15.19 3.71 -14.24
N ARG A 148 -15.96 2.61 -14.26
CA ARG A 148 -16.49 1.97 -13.05
C ARG A 148 -15.37 1.31 -12.23
N VAL A 149 -14.46 0.59 -12.88
CA VAL A 149 -13.30 -0.04 -12.24
C VAL A 149 -12.40 1.02 -11.59
N ALA A 150 -12.07 2.09 -12.32
CA ALA A 150 -11.28 3.21 -11.82
C ALA A 150 -11.92 3.85 -10.58
N ARG A 151 -13.24 4.05 -10.60
CA ARG A 151 -13.96 4.65 -9.47
C ARG A 151 -13.99 3.73 -8.24
N SER A 152 -13.99 2.42 -8.43
CA SER A 152 -13.80 1.45 -7.34
C SER A 152 -12.38 1.54 -6.75
N MET A 153 -11.37 1.77 -7.60
CA MET A 153 -9.97 1.88 -7.19
C MET A 153 -9.63 3.17 -6.43
N LEU A 154 -10.49 4.20 -6.43
CA LEU A 154 -10.30 5.44 -5.65
C LEU A 154 -10.31 5.22 -4.13
N TRP A 155 -11.01 4.19 -3.68
CA TRP A 155 -11.17 3.95 -2.25
C TRP A 155 -9.88 3.46 -1.59
N TYR A 156 -8.93 2.91 -2.36
CA TYR A 156 -7.64 2.46 -1.84
C TYR A 156 -6.84 3.62 -1.22
N PRO A 157 -6.43 4.67 -1.96
CA PRO A 157 -5.65 5.77 -1.39
C PRO A 157 -6.41 6.50 -0.26
N VAL A 158 -7.74 6.63 -0.36
CA VAL A 158 -8.56 7.27 0.68
C VAL A 158 -8.56 6.44 1.97
N ALA A 159 -8.75 5.13 1.88
CA ALA A 159 -8.69 4.23 3.03
C ALA A 159 -7.29 4.22 3.67
N TYR A 160 -6.23 4.18 2.86
CA TYR A 160 -4.86 4.25 3.35
C TYR A 160 -4.59 5.55 4.11
N ILE A 161 -5.00 6.70 3.57
CA ILE A 161 -4.83 7.99 4.25
C ILE A 161 -5.65 8.02 5.55
N ALA A 162 -6.93 7.63 5.50
CA ALA A 162 -7.82 7.70 6.67
C ALA A 162 -7.39 6.77 7.81
N LEU A 163 -6.86 5.59 7.48
CA LEU A 163 -6.56 4.54 8.46
C LEU A 163 -5.10 4.54 8.91
N LEU A 164 -4.15 4.90 8.04
CA LEU A 164 -2.72 4.85 8.38
C LEU A 164 -2.21 6.15 9.01
N VAL A 165 -2.67 7.32 8.54
CA VAL A 165 -2.24 8.63 9.07
C VAL A 165 -2.42 8.76 10.58
N PRO A 166 -3.57 8.40 11.20
CA PRO A 166 -3.72 8.51 12.66
C PRO A 166 -2.69 7.67 13.39
N TYR A 167 -2.39 6.46 12.89
CA TYR A 167 -1.38 5.59 13.46
C TYR A 167 0.02 6.19 13.36
N SER A 168 0.44 6.59 12.16
CA SER A 168 1.78 7.14 11.94
C SER A 168 2.04 8.43 12.71
N LEU A 169 1.05 9.34 12.79
CA LEU A 169 1.17 10.59 13.54
C LEU A 169 1.31 10.35 15.03
N LEU A 170 0.43 9.53 15.63
CA LEU A 170 0.51 9.26 17.07
C LEU A 170 1.77 8.47 17.44
N ARG A 171 2.23 7.57 16.56
CA ARG A 171 3.50 6.86 16.75
C ARG A 171 4.69 7.81 16.68
N LEU A 172 4.68 8.76 15.74
CA LEU A 172 5.72 9.78 15.65
C LEU A 172 5.76 10.68 16.89
N PHE A 173 4.60 11.14 17.37
CA PHE A 173 4.53 11.92 18.61
C PHE A 173 5.05 11.14 19.83
N ALA A 174 4.74 9.85 19.93
CA ALA A 174 5.27 9.00 20.99
C ALA A 174 6.81 8.88 20.92
N ILE A 175 7.36 8.68 19.72
CA ILE A 175 8.82 8.63 19.48
C ILE A 175 9.50 9.98 19.78
N SER A 176 8.82 11.09 19.50
CA SER A 176 9.30 12.45 19.83
C SER A 176 9.21 12.80 21.32
N GLY A 177 8.69 11.92 22.17
CA GLY A 177 8.60 12.12 23.62
C GLY A 177 7.35 12.86 24.10
N PHE A 178 6.37 13.10 23.22
CA PHE A 178 5.08 13.67 23.64
C PHE A 178 4.24 12.62 24.38
N LYS A 179 3.55 13.03 25.45
CA LYS A 179 2.61 12.18 26.18
C LYS A 179 1.33 11.99 25.36
N VAL A 180 1.23 10.87 24.65
CA VAL A 180 0.04 10.49 23.89
C VAL A 180 -0.98 9.86 24.84
N PRO A 181 -2.24 10.33 24.88
CA PRO A 181 -3.26 9.73 25.74
C PRO A 181 -3.61 8.32 25.26
N PHE A 182 -3.84 7.41 26.21
CA PHE A 182 -4.09 5.99 25.94
C PHE A 182 -5.24 5.75 24.96
N GLY A 183 -6.35 6.50 25.09
CA GLY A 183 -7.50 6.38 24.19
C GLY A 183 -7.17 6.71 22.73
N ALA A 184 -6.34 7.74 22.49
CA ALA A 184 -5.91 8.09 21.13
C ALA A 184 -5.01 6.99 20.54
N MET A 185 -4.14 6.40 21.37
CA MET A 185 -3.29 5.29 20.97
C MET A 185 -4.12 4.05 20.57
N ILE A 186 -5.15 3.68 21.34
CA ILE A 186 -6.07 2.59 20.98
C ILE A 186 -6.72 2.87 19.63
N PHE A 187 -7.27 4.08 19.44
CA PHE A 187 -7.93 4.46 18.20
C PHE A 187 -6.99 4.30 16.99
N ALA A 188 -5.75 4.79 17.11
CA ALA A 188 -4.73 4.60 16.08
C ALA A 188 -4.45 3.12 15.77
N PHE A 189 -4.32 2.26 16.79
CA PHE A 189 -4.15 0.83 16.58
C PHE A 189 -5.34 0.20 15.86
N VAL A 190 -6.57 0.55 16.25
CA VAL A 190 -7.79 0.06 15.58
C VAL A 190 -7.80 0.48 14.12
N CYS A 191 -7.52 1.74 13.80
CA CYS A 191 -7.42 2.21 12.42
C CYS A 191 -6.38 1.40 11.62
N TRP A 192 -5.21 1.18 12.19
CA TRP A 192 -4.15 0.42 11.54
C TRP A 192 -4.52 -1.05 11.32
N TYR A 193 -5.13 -1.71 12.30
CA TYR A 193 -5.57 -3.11 12.18
C TYR A 193 -6.78 -3.30 11.26
N LEU A 194 -7.59 -2.26 11.03
CA LEU A 194 -8.68 -2.29 10.06
C LEU A 194 -8.17 -2.18 8.61
N LEU A 195 -6.97 -1.66 8.38
CA LEU A 195 -6.45 -1.41 7.04
C LEU A 195 -6.37 -2.68 6.18
N PRO A 196 -5.84 -3.83 6.66
CA PRO A 196 -5.87 -5.08 5.89
C PRO A 196 -7.28 -5.56 5.55
N ILE A 197 -8.25 -5.38 6.47
CA ILE A 197 -9.66 -5.76 6.25
C ILE A 197 -10.24 -4.92 5.13
N VAL A 198 -9.99 -3.61 5.16
CA VAL A 198 -10.46 -2.69 4.11
C VAL A 198 -9.80 -3.01 2.78
N ASP A 199 -8.51 -3.32 2.74
CA ASP A 199 -7.83 -3.74 1.51
C ASP A 199 -8.48 -4.97 0.85
N VAL A 200 -8.81 -6.00 1.64
CA VAL A 200 -9.49 -7.21 1.15
C VAL A 200 -10.90 -6.87 0.65
N LEU A 201 -11.65 -6.05 1.38
CA LEU A 201 -12.99 -5.62 0.96
C LEU A 201 -12.95 -4.82 -0.34
N LEU A 202 -11.97 -3.92 -0.49
CA LEU A 202 -11.77 -3.15 -1.71
C LEU A 202 -11.35 -4.03 -2.89
N LEU A 203 -10.51 -5.04 -2.65
CA LEU A 203 -10.12 -6.01 -3.65
C LEU A 203 -11.31 -6.84 -4.11
N TYR A 204 -12.11 -7.32 -3.16
CA TYR A 204 -13.35 -8.04 -3.44
C TYR A 204 -14.33 -7.19 -4.26
N ASN A 205 -14.54 -5.92 -3.86
CA ASN A 205 -15.42 -5.02 -4.59
C ASN A 205 -14.90 -4.74 -6.01
N THR A 206 -13.59 -4.57 -6.16
CA THR A 206 -12.94 -4.36 -7.45
C THR A 206 -13.13 -5.58 -8.36
N PHE A 207 -12.91 -6.80 -7.85
CA PHE A 207 -13.17 -8.04 -8.60
C PHE A 207 -14.64 -8.23 -8.95
N ARG A 208 -15.56 -7.91 -8.04
CA ARG A 208 -17.00 -7.96 -8.31
C ARG A 208 -17.40 -7.00 -9.44
N VAL A 209 -16.80 -5.80 -9.49
CA VAL A 209 -17.03 -4.84 -10.58
C VAL A 209 -16.42 -5.31 -11.89
N LEU A 210 -15.32 -6.08 -11.83
CA LEU A 210 -14.65 -6.66 -13.00
C LEU A 210 -15.33 -7.93 -13.55
N ALA A 211 -16.06 -8.68 -12.71
CA ALA A 211 -16.68 -9.97 -13.07
C ALA A 211 -17.48 -9.95 -14.40
N PRO A 212 -18.34 -8.95 -14.69
CA PRO A 212 -19.13 -8.93 -15.92
C PRO A 212 -18.31 -8.85 -17.22
N ALA A 213 -17.03 -8.47 -17.17
CA ALA A 213 -16.17 -8.48 -18.37
C ALA A 213 -15.59 -9.85 -18.67
N PHE A 214 -15.55 -10.76 -17.69
CA PHE A 214 -15.13 -12.15 -17.89
C PHE A 214 -16.30 -13.01 -18.40
N ASP A 215 -17.53 -12.69 -17.99
CA ASP A 215 -18.74 -13.42 -18.40
C ASP A 215 -19.27 -13.02 -19.78
N GLY A 216 -18.80 -11.89 -20.35
CA GLY A 216 -19.20 -11.39 -21.67
C GLY A 216 -18.41 -11.97 -22.85
N VAL A 217 -17.54 -12.96 -22.62
CA VAL A 217 -16.85 -13.72 -23.66
C VAL A 217 -17.48 -15.12 -23.72
N SER A 218 -18.67 -15.19 -24.31
CA SER A 218 -19.28 -16.42 -24.81
C SER A 218 -20.00 -16.11 -26.11
#